data_AF-A0A2P6Q6U0-F1
#
_entry.id   AF-A0A2P6Q6U0-F1
#
_cell.length_a   1.000
_cell.length_b   1.000
_cell.length_c   1.000
_cell.angle_alpha   90.00
_cell.angle_beta   90.00
_cell.angle_gamma   90.00
#
_symmetry.space_group_name_H-M   'P 1'
#
loop_
_entity.id
_entity.type
_entity.pdbx_description
1 polymer ?
#
loop_
_entity_poly.entity_id
_entity_poly.type
_entity_poly.pdbx_seq_one_letter_code
_entity_poly.pdbx_strand_id
1 'polypeptide(L)'
;MGGEGGKWSFVRFRSALAQNGSLVLSSKVENGEFALSQGWIIDKITVLGLDKVNATDGYTLRITKGAKLKENTNVKANFHSYERFVKVESSVSLPIGKEFELEMKPNQILEKTL
;
A
#
# COMPACT_ATOMS: atom_id res chain seq x y z
N MET A 1 8.40 -23.73 9.84
CA MET A 1 7.20 -23.15 9.18
C MET A 1 6.43 -24.29 8.52
N GLY A 2 5.10 -24.28 8.63
CA GLY A 2 4.14 -25.07 7.83
C GLY A 2 4.08 -26.59 8.01
N GLY A 3 5.20 -27.23 8.37
CA GLY A 3 5.29 -28.68 8.39
C GLY A 3 5.15 -29.31 7.01
N GLU A 4 5.00 -30.62 7.01
CA GLU A 4 4.82 -31.43 5.81
C GLU A 4 3.46 -31.15 5.14
N GLY A 5 3.44 -31.09 3.81
CA GLY A 5 2.22 -30.88 3.01
C GLY A 5 2.06 -29.50 2.38
N GLY A 6 2.91 -28.51 2.71
CA GLY A 6 3.01 -27.27 1.92
C GLY A 6 1.74 -26.40 1.87
N LYS A 7 0.76 -26.64 2.73
CA LYS A 7 -0.54 -25.92 2.77
C LYS A 7 -0.44 -24.63 3.58
N TRP A 8 0.50 -23.78 3.23
CA TRP A 8 0.75 -22.52 3.92
C TRP A 8 1.31 -21.50 2.95
N SER A 9 1.06 -20.23 3.20
CA SER A 9 1.80 -19.14 2.56
C SER A 9 2.29 -18.22 3.65
N PHE A 10 3.50 -17.70 3.49
CA PHE A 10 4.06 -16.75 4.43
C PHE A 10 4.36 -15.45 3.70
N VAL A 11 3.78 -14.35 4.19
CA VAL A 11 3.86 -13.05 3.54
C VAL A 11 4.44 -12.04 4.53
N ARG A 12 5.54 -11.40 4.16
CA ARG A 12 6.12 -10.27 4.90
C ARG A 12 5.77 -8.98 4.18
N PHE A 13 5.15 -8.05 4.88
CA PHE A 13 4.94 -6.69 4.39
C PHE A 13 6.03 -5.76 4.91
N ARG A 14 6.47 -4.81 4.07
CA ARG A 14 7.41 -3.75 4.47
C ARG A 14 6.92 -2.42 3.94
N SER A 15 6.93 -1.41 4.79
CA SER A 15 6.63 -0.04 4.44
C SER A 15 7.80 0.89 4.78
N ALA A 16 8.10 1.84 3.90
CA ALA A 16 9.12 2.86 4.13
C ALA A 16 8.71 4.19 3.50
N LEU A 17 9.06 5.30 4.18
CA LEU A 17 8.98 6.64 3.59
C LEU A 17 10.24 6.89 2.76
N ALA A 18 10.06 7.18 1.48
CA ALA A 18 11.11 7.62 0.58
C ALA A 18 11.45 9.10 0.85
N GLN A 19 12.64 9.53 0.40
CA GLN A 19 13.12 10.91 0.60
C GLN A 19 12.22 11.98 -0.02
N ASN A 20 11.44 11.62 -1.05
CA ASN A 20 10.48 12.51 -1.72
C ASN A 20 9.11 12.57 -1.01
N GLY A 21 8.96 11.94 0.15
CA GLY A 21 7.70 11.89 0.90
C GLY A 21 6.73 10.80 0.42
N SER A 22 7.06 10.02 -0.62
CA SER A 22 6.26 8.86 -1.03
C SER A 22 6.36 7.74 0.01
N LEU A 23 5.24 7.12 0.33
CA LEU A 23 5.23 5.85 1.07
C LEU A 23 5.32 4.69 0.09
N VAL A 24 6.30 3.81 0.27
CA VAL A 24 6.43 2.57 -0.49
C VAL A 24 5.98 1.40 0.38
N LEU A 25 5.04 0.59 -0.11
CA LEU A 25 4.60 -0.66 0.52
C LEU A 25 4.95 -1.83 -0.42
N SER A 26 5.64 -2.83 0.11
CA SER A 26 6.03 -4.03 -0.63
C SER A 26 5.71 -5.31 0.12
N SER A 27 5.57 -6.40 -0.62
CA SER A 27 5.42 -7.75 -0.06
C SER A 27 6.53 -8.69 -0.52
N LYS A 28 6.93 -9.58 0.38
CA LYS A 28 7.75 -10.77 0.11
C LYS A 28 6.95 -12.01 0.44
N VAL A 29 6.88 -12.95 -0.49
CA VAL A 29 6.01 -14.13 -0.39
C VAL A 29 6.84 -15.40 -0.46
N GLU A 30 6.64 -16.29 0.51
CA GLU A 30 7.14 -17.66 0.53
C GLU A 30 5.95 -18.61 0.41
N ASN A 31 6.07 -19.63 -0.44
CA ASN A 31 5.02 -20.62 -0.73
C ASN A 31 3.67 -19.99 -1.12
N GLY A 32 3.68 -19.02 -2.05
CA GLY A 32 2.49 -18.24 -2.44
C GLY A 32 1.38 -19.02 -3.13
N GLU A 33 1.69 -20.17 -3.74
CA GLU A 33 0.74 -21.01 -4.48
C GLU A 33 -0.44 -21.45 -3.62
N PHE A 34 -0.22 -21.70 -2.32
CA PHE A 34 -1.32 -22.05 -1.42
C PHE A 34 -2.32 -20.90 -1.33
N ALA A 35 -1.91 -19.69 -0.98
CA ALA A 35 -2.79 -18.52 -0.92
C ALA A 35 -3.45 -18.18 -2.27
N LEU A 36 -2.74 -18.39 -3.39
CA LEU A 36 -3.30 -18.23 -4.73
C LEU A 36 -4.41 -19.25 -5.00
N SER A 37 -4.21 -20.51 -4.62
CA SER A 37 -5.23 -21.57 -4.76
C SER A 37 -6.48 -21.30 -3.92
N GLN A 38 -6.34 -20.57 -2.81
CA GLN A 38 -7.46 -20.13 -1.97
C GLN A 38 -8.16 -18.86 -2.50
N GLY A 39 -7.63 -18.23 -3.55
CA GLY A 39 -8.21 -17.02 -4.14
C GLY A 39 -8.17 -15.80 -3.21
N TRP A 40 -7.23 -15.73 -2.27
CA TRP A 40 -7.17 -14.63 -1.31
C TRP A 40 -6.69 -13.32 -1.93
N ILE A 41 -7.50 -12.28 -1.77
CA ILE A 41 -7.28 -10.94 -2.32
C ILE A 41 -7.20 -9.92 -1.18
N ILE A 42 -6.20 -9.04 -1.24
CA ILE A 42 -6.17 -7.79 -0.48
C ILE A 42 -7.08 -6.82 -1.21
N ASP A 43 -8.15 -6.38 -0.54
CA ASP A 43 -9.18 -5.52 -1.13
C ASP A 43 -9.01 -4.04 -0.78
N LYS A 44 -8.30 -3.75 0.32
CA LYS A 44 -8.14 -2.43 0.92
C LYS A 44 -6.80 -2.29 1.62
N ILE A 45 -6.22 -1.11 1.52
CA ILE A 45 -5.07 -0.67 2.31
C ILE A 45 -5.47 0.58 3.08
N THR A 46 -5.14 0.61 4.38
CA THR A 46 -5.27 1.79 5.25
C THR A 46 -3.90 2.14 5.78
N VAL A 47 -3.50 3.40 5.60
CA VAL A 47 -2.26 3.94 6.15
C VAL A 47 -2.61 4.96 7.21
N LEU A 48 -1.92 4.86 8.36
CA LEU A 48 -2.07 5.74 9.51
C LEU A 48 -0.72 6.42 9.78
N GLY A 49 -0.75 7.61 10.39
CA GLY A 49 0.47 8.26 10.88
C GLY A 49 1.31 8.98 9.82
N LEU A 50 0.77 9.22 8.62
CA LEU A 50 1.46 10.06 7.63
C LEU A 50 1.37 11.53 8.02
N ASP A 51 2.48 12.26 7.95
CA ASP A 51 2.46 13.71 8.18
C ASP A 51 1.60 14.42 7.14
N LYS A 52 0.84 15.41 7.61
CA LYS A 52 0.04 16.28 6.74
C LYS A 52 0.97 17.12 5.86
N VAL A 53 0.93 16.87 4.54
CA VAL A 53 1.76 17.60 3.56
C VAL A 53 1.13 18.95 3.18
N ASN A 54 -0.22 19.04 3.08
CA ASN A 54 -1.04 20.26 3.04
C ASN A 54 -2.54 19.90 3.17
N ALA A 55 -3.41 20.86 3.55
CA ALA A 55 -4.79 20.60 3.97
C ALA A 55 -5.76 20.15 2.85
N THR A 56 -5.37 20.27 1.59
CA THR A 56 -6.23 20.08 0.40
C THR A 56 -5.77 18.96 -0.52
N ASP A 57 -4.59 18.38 -0.31
CA ASP A 57 -3.94 17.56 -1.33
C ASP A 57 -3.99 16.08 -0.97
N GLY A 58 -4.74 15.33 -1.76
CA GLY A 58 -4.82 13.87 -1.65
C GLY A 58 -3.49 13.16 -1.96
N TYR A 59 -3.50 11.84 -1.84
CA TYR A 59 -2.40 10.97 -2.28
C TYR A 59 -2.79 10.28 -3.59
N THR A 60 -1.83 10.12 -4.49
CA THR A 60 -1.96 9.26 -5.65
C THR A 60 -1.32 7.90 -5.35
N LEU A 61 -2.07 6.83 -5.58
CA LEU A 61 -1.55 5.46 -5.49
C LEU A 61 -1.07 5.01 -6.88
N ARG A 62 0.19 4.58 -6.94
CA ARG A 62 0.81 3.99 -8.13
C ARG A 62 1.27 2.58 -7.82
N ILE A 63 0.97 1.64 -8.70
CA ILE A 63 1.54 0.29 -8.61
C ILE A 63 2.84 0.28 -9.39
N THR A 64 3.94 -0.06 -8.73
CA THR A 64 5.26 -0.13 -9.36
C THR A 64 5.63 -1.56 -9.75
N LYS A 65 5.03 -2.57 -9.09
CA LYS A 65 5.25 -3.99 -9.42
C LYS A 65 4.08 -4.90 -9.05
N GLY A 66 3.82 -5.89 -9.90
CA GLY A 66 3.16 -7.15 -9.50
C GLY A 66 1.63 -7.13 -9.41
N ALA A 67 0.96 -6.00 -9.66
CA ALA A 67 -0.46 -5.86 -9.35
C ALA A 67 -1.27 -4.98 -10.34
N LYS A 68 -2.60 -5.07 -10.23
CA LYS A 68 -3.57 -4.21 -10.93
C LYS A 68 -4.39 -3.43 -9.91
N LEU A 69 -4.66 -2.15 -10.19
CA LEU A 69 -5.66 -1.37 -9.47
C LEU A 69 -7.06 -1.86 -9.87
N LYS A 70 -8.05 -1.72 -8.98
CA LYS A 70 -9.45 -1.93 -9.38
C LYS A 70 -9.85 -0.83 -10.38
N GLU A 71 -10.67 -1.15 -11.38
CA GLU A 71 -11.32 -0.11 -12.19
C GLU A 71 -12.08 0.84 -11.24
N ASN A 72 -11.94 2.15 -11.44
CA ASN A 72 -12.43 3.22 -10.54
C ASN A 72 -11.77 3.26 -9.14
N THR A 73 -10.47 2.95 -9.04
CA THR A 73 -9.74 3.11 -7.77
C THR A 73 -9.67 4.59 -7.35
N ASN A 74 -10.46 4.93 -6.33
CA ASN A 74 -10.38 6.22 -5.65
C ASN A 74 -9.49 6.08 -4.41
N VAL A 75 -8.42 6.87 -4.34
CA VAL A 75 -7.62 7.03 -3.12
C VAL A 75 -8.23 8.19 -2.35
N LYS A 76 -8.68 7.94 -1.12
CA LYS A 76 -9.26 8.96 -0.25
C LYS A 76 -8.32 9.22 0.91
N ALA A 77 -7.90 10.47 1.05
CA ALA A 77 -7.23 10.95 2.25
C ALA A 77 -8.28 11.62 3.14
N ASN A 78 -8.42 11.14 4.37
CA ASN A 78 -9.30 11.75 5.35
C ASN A 78 -8.45 12.62 6.28
N PHE A 79 -8.71 13.92 6.24
CA PHE A 79 -8.06 14.91 7.09
C PHE A 79 -8.95 15.21 8.29
N HIS A 80 -8.39 15.12 9.50
CA HIS A 80 -9.02 15.72 10.66
C HIS A 80 -8.37 17.09 10.90
N SER A 81 -9.18 18.14 11.03
CA SER A 81 -8.72 19.54 11.02
C SER A 81 -7.76 19.92 12.14
N TYR A 82 -7.64 19.07 13.17
CA TYR A 82 -6.81 19.29 14.35
C TYR A 82 -5.65 18.29 14.50
N GLU A 83 -5.50 17.33 13.59
CA GLU A 83 -4.48 16.29 13.69
C GLU A 83 -3.26 16.56 12.79
N ARG A 84 -2.06 16.30 13.34
CA ARG A 84 -0.77 16.32 12.60
C ARG A 84 -0.72 15.21 11.54
N PHE A 85 -1.41 14.11 11.80
CA PHE A 85 -1.34 12.89 10.99
C PHE A 85 -2.59 12.70 10.14
N VAL A 86 -2.43 12.00 9.01
CA VAL A 86 -3.49 11.73 8.04
C VAL A 86 -3.75 10.22 7.96
N LYS A 87 -5.03 9.87 7.79
CA LYS A 87 -5.48 8.52 7.43
C LYS A 87 -5.72 8.46 5.92
N VAL A 88 -5.06 7.54 5.24
CA VAL A 88 -5.25 7.30 3.79
C VAL A 88 -5.84 5.92 3.57
N GLU A 89 -6.92 5.86 2.80
CA GLU A 89 -7.60 4.62 2.42
C GLU A 89 -7.59 4.45 0.90
N SER A 90 -7.31 3.23 0.44
CA SER A 90 -7.37 2.87 -0.97
C SER A 90 -7.94 1.48 -1.17
N SER A 91 -8.78 1.35 -2.20
CA SER A 91 -9.30 0.07 -2.68
C SER A 91 -8.36 -0.54 -3.71
N VAL A 92 -7.99 -1.81 -3.52
CA VAL A 92 -7.04 -2.54 -4.39
C VAL A 92 -7.57 -3.94 -4.71
N SER A 93 -6.89 -4.64 -5.62
CA SER A 93 -7.16 -6.05 -5.93
C SER A 93 -5.83 -6.79 -6.08
N LEU A 94 -5.21 -7.13 -4.95
CA LEU A 94 -3.88 -7.74 -4.93
C LEU A 94 -3.99 -9.20 -4.49
N PRO A 95 -3.57 -10.19 -5.30
CA PRO A 95 -3.45 -11.56 -4.82
C PRO A 95 -2.42 -11.63 -3.69
N ILE A 96 -2.81 -12.10 -2.51
CA ILE A 96 -1.92 -12.09 -1.34
C ILE A 96 -0.70 -13.01 -1.52
N GLY A 97 -0.85 -14.05 -2.36
CA GLY A 97 0.21 -14.99 -2.71
C GLY A 97 1.18 -14.51 -3.81
N LYS A 98 1.06 -13.26 -4.28
CA LYS A 98 1.96 -12.67 -5.28
C LYS A 98 2.67 -11.44 -4.70
N GLU A 99 3.99 -11.36 -4.92
CA GLU A 99 4.75 -10.17 -4.55
C GLU A 99 4.22 -8.93 -5.28
N PHE A 100 4.10 -7.82 -4.56
CA PHE A 100 3.71 -6.52 -5.11
C PHE A 100 4.55 -5.40 -4.53
N GLU A 101 4.55 -4.26 -5.24
CA GLU A 101 5.07 -3.00 -4.74
C GLU A 101 4.12 -1.86 -5.16
N LEU A 102 3.83 -0.99 -4.18
CA LEU A 102 2.92 0.13 -4.28
C LEU A 102 3.62 1.38 -3.76
N GLU A 103 3.40 2.50 -4.45
CA GLU A 103 3.88 3.82 -4.06
C GLU A 103 2.67 4.73 -3.84
N MET A 104 2.53 5.30 -2.65
CA MET A 104 1.59 6.38 -2.37
C MET A 104 2.34 7.70 -2.35
N LYS A 105 2.15 8.51 -3.39
CA LYS A 105 2.82 9.79 -3.56
C LYS A 105 1.89 10.94 -3.13
N PRO A 106 2.36 11.90 -2.33
CA PRO A 106 1.63 13.15 -2.10
C PRO A 106 1.40 13.90 -3.42
N ASN A 107 0.22 14.49 -3.60
CA ASN A 107 -0.10 15.20 -4.86
C ASN A 107 0.69 16.51 -5.07
N GLN A 108 1.36 17.05 -4.05
CA GLN A 108 2.31 18.15 -4.20
C GLN A 108 3.77 17.66 -4.12
N ILE A 109 4.59 18.22 -5.01
CA ILE A 109 6.04 18.08 -5.01
C ILE A 109 6.56 18.91 -3.83
N LEU A 110 7.35 18.30 -2.94
CA LEU A 110 8.22 19.06 -2.03
C LEU A 110 9.25 19.79 -2.90
N GLU A 111 8.92 20.99 -3.40
CA GLU A 111 9.95 21.95 -3.74
C GLU A 111 10.59 22.37 -2.43
N LYS A 112 11.71 21.72 -2.08
CA LYS A 112 12.62 22.29 -1.08
C LYS A 112 13.19 23.56 -1.69
N THR A 113 12.56 24.70 -1.41
CA THR A 113 13.20 26.00 -1.57
C THR A 113 14.36 26.01 -0.57
N LEU A 114 15.59 26.01 -1.10
CA LEU A 114 16.83 26.31 -0.36
C LEU A 114 16.89 27.80 -0.06
#